data_AF-A0A817Z3H9-F1
#
_entry.id   AF-A0A817Z3H9-F1
#
_cell.length_a   1.000
_cell.length_b   1.000
_cell.length_c   1.000
_cell.angle_alpha   90.00
_cell.angle_beta   90.00
_cell.angle_gamma   90.00
#
_symmetry.space_group_name_H-M   'P 1'
#
loop_
_entity.id
_entity.type
_entity.pdbx_description
1 polymer ?
#
loop_
_entity_poly.entity_id
_entity_poly.type
_entity_poly.pdbx_seq_one_letter_code
_entity_poly.pdbx_strand_id
1 'polypeptide(L)'
;MTSSPAPKYQNMENEKKNSIDDQSIHGQDNPVFSTDDINVAIKQFNKPSKYKNNLHVTFRKDSLTVDINPHRNSSESSDDNQNEQSSYEEVAANVSNKDDPNMLVLTFRSWFLGLAFTCILSFVNQFFFYRTSPLIIGVLVAQLLSHLLGKLMEKILPRRNFKIFRWNFTFNPGPFTVKEHCIITTMAATGAGTAYAIDVITIQRLFYKRTINTAIGIIFVITSQVLGYGMAGIMRKFLVWPAAMIWPANLVNCALFRTLHNDKDNGDDNEKSRWKMSRLKFFFLAFLFQFLWYWFPGYIFPVLSLFSWICMIKPNNVILSQLTGINGLGIGSIELDWNAWVSFLGSPIVVPFWAQVNILVGFVVLAWIIAPATYYSNLWNSKALPIVSVRVFTADGYLYNISAVLNSNLRLNETAYKQYGIRYLTAQ
;
A
#
# COMPACT_ATOMS: atom_id res chain seq x y z
N MET A 1 1.54 32.19 44.53
CA MET A 1 1.20 32.43 45.96
C MET A 1 0.13 31.45 46.37
N THR A 2 0.19 31.03 47.64
CA THR A 2 -0.71 30.14 48.40
C THR A 2 -0.70 28.65 48.05
N SER A 3 0.22 27.96 48.74
CA SER A 3 0.23 26.56 49.16
C SER A 3 -0.84 26.23 50.20
N SER A 4 -1.40 25.02 50.18
CA SER A 4 -1.64 24.08 51.31
C SER A 4 -2.57 22.92 50.88
N PRO A 5 -2.70 21.79 51.61
CA PRO A 5 -1.70 20.76 51.92
C PRO A 5 -2.13 19.35 51.44
N ALA A 6 -1.21 18.39 51.49
CA ALA A 6 -1.46 16.96 51.27
C ALA A 6 -2.28 16.32 52.40
N PRO A 7 -2.99 15.19 52.15
CA PRO A 7 -3.22 14.16 53.14
C PRO A 7 -2.39 12.89 52.89
N LYS A 8 -2.02 12.27 54.01
CA LYS A 8 -1.20 11.07 54.20
C LYS A 8 -2.04 9.78 54.05
N TYR A 9 -1.38 8.75 53.47
CA TYR A 9 -1.44 7.30 53.69
C TYR A 9 -2.76 6.60 54.08
N GLN A 10 -3.11 5.53 53.34
CA GLN A 10 -3.44 4.23 53.95
C GLN A 10 -3.31 3.06 52.96
N ASN A 11 -2.79 1.94 53.49
CA ASN A 11 -2.42 0.69 52.84
C ASN A 11 -3.64 -0.10 52.30
N MET A 12 -3.47 -0.75 51.15
CA MET A 12 -4.12 -2.03 50.83
C MET A 12 -3.12 -2.91 50.08
N GLU A 13 -2.25 -3.56 50.85
CA GLU A 13 -1.71 -4.87 50.49
C GLU A 13 -2.75 -5.93 50.88
N ASN A 14 -2.74 -7.06 50.16
CA ASN A 14 -3.57 -8.26 50.28
C ASN A 14 -4.81 -8.28 49.40
N GLU A 15 -4.67 -8.83 48.19
CA GLU A 15 -5.38 -10.06 47.79
C GLU A 15 -4.98 -10.50 46.37
N LYS A 16 -4.85 -11.82 46.19
CA LYS A 16 -4.59 -12.59 44.94
C LYS A 16 -3.13 -12.84 44.54
N LYS A 17 -2.43 -13.56 45.43
CA LYS A 17 -1.65 -14.75 45.03
C LYS A 17 -2.55 -15.97 45.20
N ASN A 18 -2.71 -16.76 44.13
CA ASN A 18 -3.13 -18.17 44.03
C ASN A 18 -3.38 -18.39 42.53
N SER A 19 -2.90 -19.42 41.83
CA SER A 19 -2.03 -20.55 42.12
C SER A 19 -1.64 -21.07 40.73
N ILE A 20 -0.35 -21.37 40.54
CA ILE A 20 0.16 -22.13 39.40
C ILE A 20 0.05 -23.58 39.85
N ASP A 21 -0.74 -24.39 39.15
CA ASP A 21 -0.72 -25.85 39.31
C ASP A 21 -0.41 -26.50 37.97
N ASP A 22 0.72 -27.22 37.99
CA ASP A 22 1.14 -28.22 37.02
C ASP A 22 0.14 -29.38 36.99
N GLN A 23 -0.39 -29.71 35.81
CA GLN A 23 -0.84 -31.07 35.51
C GLN A 23 -0.34 -31.50 34.13
N SER A 24 0.65 -32.39 34.17
CA SER A 24 1.03 -33.29 33.10
C SER A 24 -0.03 -34.39 32.95
N ILE A 25 -0.60 -34.52 31.75
CA ILE A 25 -1.29 -35.75 31.33
C ILE A 25 -0.80 -36.12 29.93
N HIS A 26 -0.21 -37.31 29.86
CA HIS A 26 0.21 -38.01 28.65
C HIS A 26 -0.98 -38.27 27.70
N GLY A 27 -0.74 -38.06 26.40
CA GLY A 27 -1.24 -38.88 25.29
C GLY A 27 -2.75 -38.85 25.00
N GLN A 28 -3.15 -38.07 24.00
CA GLN A 28 -4.32 -38.39 23.16
C GLN A 28 -4.08 -38.05 21.69
N ASP A 29 -4.64 -38.90 20.84
CA ASP A 29 -4.33 -39.17 19.45
C ASP A 29 -4.55 -38.01 18.46
N ASN A 30 -3.76 -38.02 17.38
CA ASN A 30 -3.96 -37.17 16.20
C ASN A 30 -5.40 -37.34 15.66
N PRO A 31 -6.09 -36.27 15.23
CA PRO A 31 -7.42 -36.41 14.64
C PRO A 31 -7.28 -37.08 13.26
N VAL A 32 -7.62 -38.37 13.20
CA VAL A 32 -7.82 -39.10 11.95
C VAL A 32 -9.13 -38.62 11.35
N PHE A 33 -9.06 -37.87 10.24
CA PHE A 33 -10.24 -37.46 9.49
C PHE A 33 -11.04 -38.71 9.06
N SER A 34 -12.34 -38.72 9.40
CA SER A 34 -13.25 -39.78 8.97
C SER A 34 -13.44 -39.72 7.46
N THR A 35 -13.60 -40.89 6.82
CA THR A 35 -13.87 -40.99 5.37
C THR A 35 -15.19 -40.28 5.00
N ASP A 36 -16.08 -40.11 5.97
CA ASP A 36 -17.35 -39.42 5.78
C ASP A 36 -17.20 -37.89 5.70
N ASP A 37 -16.25 -37.29 6.43
CA ASP A 37 -15.98 -35.85 6.37
C ASP A 37 -15.41 -35.45 4.99
N ILE A 38 -14.59 -36.33 4.41
CA ILE A 38 -14.05 -36.19 3.05
C ILE A 38 -15.19 -36.29 2.02
N ASN A 39 -16.10 -37.24 2.19
CA ASN A 39 -17.25 -37.40 1.29
C ASN A 39 -18.23 -36.22 1.35
N VAL A 40 -18.42 -35.61 2.51
CA VAL A 40 -19.23 -34.39 2.67
C VAL A 40 -18.56 -33.20 1.97
N ALA A 41 -17.25 -33.02 2.11
CA ALA A 41 -16.50 -31.98 1.40
C ALA A 41 -16.55 -32.17 -0.13
N ILE A 42 -16.43 -33.41 -0.62
CA ILE A 42 -16.57 -33.75 -2.05
C ILE A 42 -17.96 -33.40 -2.58
N LYS A 43 -19.02 -33.67 -1.80
CA LYS A 43 -20.41 -33.35 -2.19
C LYS A 43 -20.65 -31.84 -2.24
N GLN A 44 -20.02 -31.08 -1.35
CA GLN A 44 -20.14 -29.63 -1.29
C GLN A 44 -19.37 -28.93 -2.43
N PHE A 45 -18.22 -29.48 -2.84
CA PHE A 45 -17.44 -29.04 -4.01
C PHE A 45 -18.05 -29.44 -5.37
N ASN A 46 -18.89 -30.48 -5.39
CA ASN A 46 -19.58 -30.93 -6.62
C ASN A 46 -20.94 -30.29 -6.86
N LYS A 47 -21.32 -29.23 -6.12
CA LYS A 47 -22.47 -28.42 -6.53
C LYS A 47 -22.22 -27.82 -7.92
N PRO A 48 -23.17 -27.94 -8.87
CA PRO A 48 -22.98 -27.45 -10.23
C PRO A 48 -22.91 -25.91 -10.23
N SER A 49 -21.70 -25.37 -10.36
CA SER A 49 -21.45 -23.99 -10.79
C SER A 49 -21.54 -23.94 -12.31
N LYS A 50 -22.10 -22.85 -12.86
CA LYS A 50 -22.30 -22.60 -14.30
C LYS A 50 -21.02 -22.60 -15.16
N TYR A 51 -19.86 -22.88 -14.57
CA TYR A 51 -18.53 -22.76 -15.18
C TYR A 51 -17.68 -24.02 -14.95
N LYS A 52 -18.19 -25.21 -15.31
CA LYS A 52 -17.39 -26.45 -15.33
C LYS A 52 -17.33 -26.99 -16.76
N ASN A 53 -16.35 -26.56 -17.53
CA ASN A 53 -15.76 -27.44 -18.54
C ASN A 53 -14.30 -27.70 -18.13
N ASN A 54 -14.01 -28.98 -17.91
CA ASN A 54 -12.68 -29.61 -17.80
C ASN A 54 -11.86 -29.39 -16.52
N LEU A 55 -12.43 -29.68 -15.34
CA LEU A 55 -11.63 -29.92 -14.13
C LEU A 55 -11.81 -31.37 -13.64
N HIS A 56 -10.86 -32.25 -13.95
CA HIS A 56 -10.78 -33.60 -13.38
C HIS A 56 -9.74 -33.59 -12.24
N VAL A 57 -10.22 -33.65 -10.99
CA VAL A 57 -9.37 -33.77 -9.81
C VAL A 57 -9.33 -35.23 -9.41
N THR A 58 -8.15 -35.86 -9.42
CA THR A 58 -7.97 -37.24 -8.97
C THR A 58 -7.21 -37.24 -7.65
N PHE A 59 -7.83 -37.75 -6.59
CA PHE A 59 -7.20 -37.86 -5.27
C PHE A 59 -6.47 -39.21 -5.15
N ARG A 60 -5.14 -39.18 -4.98
CA ARG A 60 -4.33 -40.38 -4.66
C ARG A 60 -3.83 -40.27 -3.22
N LYS A 61 -3.94 -41.37 -2.47
CA LYS A 61 -3.86 -41.41 -1.00
C LYS A 61 -2.49 -40.98 -0.41
N ASP A 62 -1.43 -40.91 -1.22
CA ASP A 62 -0.06 -40.79 -0.70
C ASP A 62 0.76 -39.60 -1.28
N SER A 63 0.17 -38.71 -2.09
CA SER A 63 0.87 -37.49 -2.56
C SER A 63 -0.08 -36.42 -3.10
N LEU A 64 0.00 -35.19 -2.57
CA LEU A 64 -0.66 -33.99 -3.11
C LEU A 64 0.13 -33.47 -4.33
N THR A 65 -0.13 -34.02 -5.51
CA THR A 65 0.37 -33.50 -6.79
C THR A 65 -0.81 -33.13 -7.68
N VAL A 66 -0.91 -31.85 -8.02
CA VAL A 66 -1.87 -31.34 -9.01
C VAL A 66 -1.20 -31.40 -10.37
N ASP A 67 -1.44 -32.48 -11.11
CA ASP A 67 -1.00 -32.60 -12.51
C ASP A 67 -2.05 -31.93 -13.41
N ILE A 68 -1.67 -30.80 -14.02
CA ILE A 68 -2.42 -30.19 -15.12
C ILE A 68 -1.78 -30.73 -16.41
N ASN A 69 -2.32 -31.82 -16.95
CA ASN A 69 -1.88 -32.36 -18.24
C ASN A 69 -2.96 -32.10 -19.29
N PRO A 70 -2.78 -31.16 -20.24
CA PRO A 70 -3.70 -30.98 -21.33
C PRO A 70 -3.39 -32.05 -22.38
N HIS A 71 -4.27 -33.04 -22.53
CA HIS A 71 -4.20 -33.92 -23.70
C HIS A 71 -4.47 -33.10 -24.96
N ARG A 72 -3.41 -32.89 -25.75
CA ARG A 72 -3.45 -32.43 -27.14
C ARG A 72 -4.29 -33.39 -27.97
N ASN A 73 -5.49 -32.98 -28.34
CA ASN A 73 -6.13 -33.44 -29.57
C ASN A 73 -6.15 -32.26 -30.54
N SER A 74 -5.44 -32.43 -31.64
CA SER A 74 -5.22 -31.47 -32.69
C SER A 74 -6.43 -31.38 -33.63
N SER A 75 -7.34 -30.42 -33.40
CA SER A 75 -8.21 -29.82 -34.43
C SER A 75 -9.22 -28.84 -33.82
N GLU A 76 -8.85 -27.56 -33.62
CA GLU A 76 -9.82 -26.45 -33.45
C GLU A 76 -9.11 -25.07 -33.43
N SER A 77 -8.75 -24.55 -34.60
CA SER A 77 -7.96 -23.31 -34.74
C SER A 77 -8.79 -22.00 -34.63
N SER A 78 -9.91 -22.00 -33.90
CA SER A 78 -10.69 -20.78 -33.64
C SER A 78 -11.17 -20.60 -32.20
N ASP A 79 -11.28 -21.67 -31.40
CA ASP A 79 -11.68 -21.60 -29.98
C ASP A 79 -10.49 -21.48 -29.00
N ASP A 80 -9.27 -21.84 -29.42
CA ASP A 80 -8.08 -21.77 -28.55
C ASP A 80 -7.72 -20.35 -28.11
N ASN A 81 -8.02 -19.31 -28.91
CA ASN A 81 -7.78 -17.92 -28.51
C ASN A 81 -8.68 -17.44 -27.37
N GLN A 82 -9.88 -18.04 -27.20
CA GLN A 82 -10.77 -17.71 -26.09
C GLN A 82 -10.35 -18.42 -24.79
N ASN A 83 -9.72 -19.59 -24.90
CA ASN A 83 -9.25 -20.38 -23.76
C ASN A 83 -7.97 -19.82 -23.10
N GLU A 84 -7.18 -19.03 -23.82
CA GLU A 84 -6.00 -18.33 -23.26
C GLU A 84 -6.32 -16.97 -22.62
N GLN A 85 -7.53 -16.45 -22.82
CA GLN A 85 -7.94 -15.16 -22.29
C GLN A 85 -8.31 -15.27 -20.81
N SER A 86 -7.89 -14.27 -20.02
CA SER A 86 -8.24 -14.23 -18.60
C SER A 86 -9.76 -14.25 -18.41
N SER A 87 -10.24 -15.03 -17.44
CA SER A 87 -11.67 -15.04 -17.07
C SER A 87 -12.15 -13.71 -16.48
N TYR A 88 -11.22 -12.83 -16.09
CA TYR A 88 -11.53 -11.50 -15.59
C TYR A 88 -11.46 -10.48 -16.72
N GLU A 89 -12.58 -9.82 -16.98
CA GLU A 89 -12.73 -8.85 -18.07
C GLU A 89 -11.73 -7.69 -17.96
N GLU A 90 -11.43 -7.24 -16.74
CA GLU A 90 -10.48 -6.16 -16.49
C GLU A 90 -9.05 -6.54 -16.85
N VAL A 91 -8.68 -7.81 -16.68
CA VAL A 91 -7.35 -8.32 -17.05
C VAL A 91 -7.30 -8.52 -18.56
N ALA A 92 -8.33 -9.17 -19.12
CA ALA A 92 -8.51 -9.43 -20.54
C ALA A 92 -8.46 -8.14 -21.40
N ALA A 93 -9.01 -7.04 -20.90
CA ALA A 93 -8.98 -5.75 -21.61
C ALA A 93 -7.61 -5.07 -21.60
N ASN A 94 -6.82 -5.27 -20.55
CA ASN A 94 -5.60 -4.49 -20.29
C ASN A 94 -4.29 -5.24 -20.55
N VAL A 95 -4.32 -6.57 -20.60
CA VAL A 95 -3.15 -7.43 -20.79
C VAL A 95 -3.28 -8.19 -22.11
N SER A 96 -2.19 -8.22 -22.89
CA SER A 96 -2.11 -9.02 -24.12
C SER A 96 -1.69 -10.45 -23.78
N ASN A 97 -2.33 -11.43 -24.42
CA ASN A 97 -1.94 -12.85 -24.29
C ASN A 97 -0.70 -13.19 -25.13
N LYS A 98 -0.34 -12.33 -26.09
CA LYS A 98 0.81 -12.53 -26.96
C LYS A 98 2.07 -11.96 -26.30
N ASP A 99 3.10 -12.80 -26.14
CA ASP A 99 4.45 -12.39 -25.73
C ASP A 99 5.49 -12.77 -26.78
N ASP A 100 6.47 -11.88 -26.99
CA ASP A 100 7.66 -12.16 -27.82
C ASP A 100 8.88 -12.40 -26.91
N PRO A 101 9.35 -13.65 -26.75
CA PRO A 101 10.46 -13.97 -25.85
C PRO A 101 11.81 -13.39 -26.31
N ASN A 102 11.96 -12.99 -27.57
CA ASN A 102 13.22 -12.47 -28.12
C ASN A 102 13.39 -10.95 -27.93
N MET A 103 12.35 -10.27 -27.45
CA MET A 103 12.38 -8.83 -27.22
C MET A 103 13.37 -8.47 -26.11
N LEU A 104 14.30 -7.56 -26.41
CA LEU A 104 15.32 -7.11 -25.45
C LEU A 104 14.68 -6.43 -24.24
N VAL A 105 15.25 -6.69 -23.06
CA VAL A 105 14.76 -6.19 -21.77
C VAL A 105 15.85 -5.37 -21.06
N LEU A 106 17.01 -6.00 -20.85
CA LEU A 106 18.14 -5.43 -20.10
C LEU A 106 19.11 -4.74 -21.06
N THR A 107 18.86 -3.47 -21.33
CA THR A 107 19.73 -2.64 -22.17
C THR A 107 20.29 -1.47 -21.37
N PHE A 108 21.27 -0.76 -21.93
CA PHE A 108 21.87 0.41 -21.27
C PHE A 108 20.83 1.45 -20.87
N ARG A 109 19.88 1.76 -21.78
CA ARG A 109 18.78 2.70 -21.51
C ARG A 109 17.89 2.23 -20.36
N SER A 110 17.60 0.92 -20.27
CA SER A 110 16.81 0.36 -19.18
C SER A 110 17.47 0.56 -17.81
N TRP A 111 18.78 0.27 -17.73
CA TRP A 111 19.54 0.47 -16.49
C TRP A 111 19.69 1.94 -16.12
N PHE A 112 20.07 2.77 -17.09
CA PHE A 112 20.30 4.19 -16.86
C PHE A 112 19.03 4.92 -16.41
N LEU A 113 17.93 4.76 -17.16
CA LEU A 113 16.65 5.38 -16.81
C LEU A 113 16.06 4.76 -15.55
N GLY A 114 16.11 3.43 -15.40
CA GLY A 114 15.63 2.72 -14.22
C GLY A 114 16.29 3.25 -12.94
N LEU A 115 17.62 3.25 -12.87
CA LEU A 115 18.35 3.76 -11.71
C LEU A 115 18.11 5.25 -11.46
N ALA A 116 18.07 6.07 -12.52
CA ALA A 116 17.81 7.50 -12.39
C ALA A 116 16.43 7.77 -11.78
N PHE A 117 15.37 7.13 -12.29
CA PHE A 117 14.02 7.29 -11.76
C PHE A 117 13.88 6.71 -10.35
N THR A 118 14.50 5.57 -10.05
CA THR A 118 14.55 5.02 -8.69
C THR A 118 15.15 6.03 -7.70
N CYS A 119 16.31 6.61 -8.01
CA CYS A 119 16.95 7.60 -7.14
C CYS A 119 16.10 8.86 -6.96
N ILE A 120 15.54 9.39 -8.06
CA ILE A 120 14.72 10.62 -8.03
C ILE A 120 13.44 10.40 -7.25
N LEU A 121 12.67 9.34 -7.54
CA LEU A 121 11.41 9.07 -6.83
C LEU A 121 11.66 8.78 -5.36
N SER A 122 12.68 7.98 -5.03
CA SER A 122 13.03 7.69 -3.64
C SER A 122 13.35 8.97 -2.86
N PHE A 123 14.18 9.85 -3.41
CA PHE A 123 14.53 11.13 -2.78
C PHE A 123 13.30 12.02 -2.58
N VAL A 124 12.50 12.22 -3.63
CA VAL A 124 11.37 13.15 -3.58
C VAL A 124 10.27 12.64 -2.65
N ASN A 125 9.90 11.35 -2.73
CA ASN A 125 8.89 10.77 -1.85
C ASN A 125 9.36 10.75 -0.40
N GLN A 126 10.64 10.43 -0.14
CA GLN A 126 11.19 10.49 1.22
C GLN A 126 11.22 11.90 1.80
N PHE A 127 11.45 12.92 0.97
CA PHE A 127 11.40 14.32 1.38
C PHE A 127 9.98 14.74 1.77
N PHE A 128 8.96 14.37 0.98
CA PHE A 128 7.57 14.72 1.25
C PHE A 128 6.92 13.90 2.36
N PHE A 129 7.49 12.75 2.72
CA PHE A 129 6.97 11.87 3.76
C PHE A 129 6.80 12.55 5.13
N TYR A 130 7.66 13.51 5.47
CA TYR A 130 7.58 14.23 6.75
C TYR A 130 6.52 15.34 6.79
N ARG A 131 5.73 15.52 5.73
CA ARG A 131 4.62 16.48 5.72
C ARG A 131 3.36 15.88 6.36
N THR A 132 2.52 16.73 6.92
CA THR A 132 1.21 16.34 7.49
C THR A 132 0.33 15.64 6.46
N SER A 133 0.32 16.13 5.22
CA SER A 133 -0.28 15.47 4.06
C SER A 133 0.82 15.16 3.05
N PRO A 134 1.37 13.93 3.06
CA PRO A 134 2.50 13.59 2.19
C PRO A 134 2.07 13.62 0.72
N LEU A 135 2.90 14.27 -0.10
CA LEU A 135 2.80 14.23 -1.55
C LEU A 135 3.56 13.00 -2.05
N ILE A 136 2.86 12.04 -2.65
CA ILE A 136 3.47 10.82 -3.19
C ILE A 136 3.48 10.91 -4.71
N ILE A 137 4.68 10.91 -5.31
CA ILE A 137 4.84 10.78 -6.75
C ILE A 137 4.65 9.32 -7.13
N GLY A 138 3.57 9.04 -7.85
CA GLY A 138 3.23 7.72 -8.34
C GLY A 138 4.13 7.25 -9.50
N VAL A 139 4.23 5.93 -9.63
CA VAL A 139 5.03 5.23 -10.64
C VAL A 139 4.61 5.59 -12.08
N LEU A 140 3.35 5.96 -12.29
CA LEU A 140 2.81 6.39 -13.60
C LEU A 140 3.57 7.59 -14.17
N VAL A 141 4.07 8.49 -13.32
CA VAL A 141 4.88 9.64 -13.77
C VAL A 141 6.21 9.17 -14.34
N ALA A 142 6.87 8.23 -13.66
CA ALA A 142 8.10 7.61 -14.16
C ALA A 142 7.84 6.82 -15.46
N GLN A 143 6.70 6.13 -15.58
CA GLN A 143 6.30 5.44 -16.81
C GLN A 143 6.12 6.43 -17.98
N LEU A 144 5.36 7.51 -17.82
CA LEU A 144 5.18 8.51 -18.88
C LEU A 144 6.50 9.17 -19.31
N LEU A 145 7.31 9.62 -18.34
CA LEU A 145 8.57 10.29 -18.63
C LEU A 145 9.62 9.34 -19.20
N SER A 146 9.71 8.11 -18.70
CA SER A 146 10.65 7.12 -19.23
C SER A 146 10.32 6.69 -20.66
N HIS A 147 9.04 6.70 -21.06
CA HIS A 147 8.68 6.53 -22.47
C HIS A 147 9.24 7.64 -23.36
N LEU A 148 9.02 8.90 -22.97
CA LEU A 148 9.50 10.07 -23.72
C LEU A 148 11.03 10.07 -23.81
N LEU A 149 11.71 9.87 -22.68
CA LEU A 149 13.17 9.81 -22.62
C LEU A 149 13.72 8.57 -23.33
N GLY A 150 13.05 7.43 -23.26
CA GLY A 150 13.42 6.20 -23.96
C GLY A 150 13.38 6.36 -25.48
N LYS A 151 12.33 6.99 -26.00
CA LYS A 151 12.21 7.36 -27.43
C LYS A 151 13.21 8.43 -27.85
N LEU A 152 13.54 9.38 -26.97
CA LEU A 152 14.59 10.37 -27.21
C LEU A 152 15.97 9.69 -27.29
N MET A 153 16.28 8.81 -26.34
CA MET A 153 17.52 8.03 -26.30
C MET A 153 17.62 7.07 -27.50
N GLU A 154 16.51 6.50 -27.98
CA GLU A 154 16.46 5.73 -29.22
C GLU A 154 16.94 6.53 -30.44
N LYS A 155 16.64 7.84 -30.50
CA LYS A 155 17.04 8.72 -31.62
C LYS A 155 18.45 9.28 -31.46
N ILE A 156 18.88 9.58 -30.24
CA ILE A 156 20.16 10.26 -29.97
C ILE A 156 21.33 9.28 -29.82
N LEU A 157 21.11 8.10 -29.22
CA LEU A 157 22.21 7.19 -28.90
C LEU A 157 22.76 6.49 -30.15
N PRO A 158 24.11 6.36 -30.25
CA PRO A 158 24.74 5.69 -31.38
C PRO A 158 24.45 4.19 -31.36
N ARG A 159 24.11 3.63 -32.53
CA ARG A 159 23.95 2.18 -32.76
C ARG A 159 25.28 1.43 -32.90
N ARG A 160 26.39 2.07 -32.56
CA ARG A 160 27.74 1.51 -32.74
C ARG A 160 27.97 0.41 -31.73
N ASN A 161 28.52 -0.72 -32.18
CA ASN A 161 28.98 -1.78 -31.31
C ASN A 161 30.33 -1.38 -30.70
N PHE A 162 30.35 -1.26 -29.37
CA PHE A 162 31.56 -1.05 -28.59
C PHE A 162 32.08 -2.42 -28.16
N LYS A 163 33.35 -2.69 -28.46
CA LYS A 163 34.06 -3.86 -27.96
C LYS A 163 34.97 -3.41 -26.81
N ILE A 164 34.67 -3.84 -25.60
CA ILE A 164 35.59 -3.72 -24.47
C ILE A 164 36.02 -5.13 -24.10
N PHE A 165 37.28 -5.45 -24.39
CA PHE A 165 37.88 -6.77 -24.14
C PHE A 165 37.10 -7.90 -24.85
N ARG A 166 36.43 -8.81 -24.11
CA ARG A 166 35.59 -9.90 -24.65
C ARG A 166 34.11 -9.53 -24.74
N TRP A 167 33.71 -8.34 -24.31
CA TRP A 167 32.32 -7.91 -24.25
C TRP A 167 31.99 -6.98 -25.41
N ASN A 168 30.97 -7.36 -26.20
CA ASN A 168 30.39 -6.51 -27.22
C ASN A 168 29.10 -5.92 -26.66
N PHE A 169 29.01 -4.60 -26.53
CA PHE A 169 27.76 -3.95 -26.12
C PHE A 169 27.45 -2.77 -27.05
N THR A 170 26.17 -2.49 -27.20
CA THR A 170 25.66 -1.34 -27.95
C THR A 170 24.83 -0.49 -27.01
N PHE A 171 25.00 0.84 -27.09
CA PHE A 171 24.17 1.76 -26.32
C PHE A 171 22.73 1.83 -26.86
N ASN A 172 22.55 1.50 -28.14
CA ASN A 172 21.25 1.53 -28.80
C ASN A 172 21.06 0.25 -29.63
N PRO A 173 20.46 -0.79 -29.05
CA PRO A 173 20.27 -2.06 -29.74
C PRO A 173 19.11 -2.06 -30.73
N GLY A 174 18.26 -1.04 -30.74
CA GLY A 174 17.09 -0.99 -31.61
C GLY A 174 15.98 -0.08 -31.10
N PRO A 175 14.74 -0.23 -31.60
CA PRO A 175 13.62 0.58 -31.13
C PRO A 175 13.36 0.38 -29.64
N PHE A 176 12.84 1.41 -28.96
CA PHE A 176 12.47 1.32 -27.55
C PHE A 176 11.27 0.39 -27.38
N THR A 177 11.46 -0.70 -26.64
CA THR A 177 10.48 -1.79 -26.54
C THR A 177 9.58 -1.65 -25.30
N VAL A 178 8.46 -2.37 -25.30
CA VAL A 178 7.55 -2.45 -24.13
C VAL A 178 8.26 -3.09 -22.93
N LYS A 179 9.10 -4.11 -23.15
CA LYS A 179 9.79 -4.82 -22.05
C LYS A 179 10.87 -3.97 -21.39
N GLU A 180 11.63 -3.20 -22.17
CA GLU A 180 12.57 -2.21 -21.61
C GLU A 180 11.84 -1.15 -20.79
N HIS A 181 10.69 -0.69 -21.29
CA HIS A 181 9.87 0.25 -20.55
C HIS A 181 9.34 -0.37 -19.25
N CYS A 182 8.84 -1.61 -19.30
CA CYS A 182 8.34 -2.34 -18.15
C CYS A 182 9.39 -2.52 -17.05
N ILE A 183 10.63 -2.89 -17.40
CA ILE A 183 11.69 -3.07 -16.40
C ILE A 183 12.12 -1.73 -15.77
N ILE A 184 12.17 -0.63 -16.54
CA ILE A 184 12.43 0.73 -16.01
C ILE A 184 11.37 1.09 -14.98
N THR A 185 10.10 0.92 -15.33
CA THR A 185 8.97 1.24 -14.43
C THR A 185 8.97 0.34 -13.19
N THR A 186 9.33 -0.94 -13.33
CA THR A 186 9.45 -1.86 -12.19
C THR A 186 10.57 -1.44 -11.24
N MET A 187 11.74 -1.07 -11.77
CA MET A 187 12.85 -0.53 -10.96
C MET A 187 12.43 0.75 -10.22
N ALA A 188 11.75 1.67 -10.92
CA ALA A 188 11.23 2.89 -10.30
C ALA A 188 10.20 2.58 -9.22
N ALA A 189 9.27 1.64 -9.46
CA ALA A 189 8.25 1.22 -8.49
C ALA A 189 8.86 0.66 -7.21
N THR A 190 9.87 -0.19 -7.33
CA THR A 190 10.56 -0.79 -6.17
C THR A 190 11.31 0.23 -5.30
N GLY A 191 11.72 1.35 -5.88
CA GLY A 191 12.42 2.43 -5.17
C GLY A 191 11.56 3.60 -4.74
N ALA A 192 10.32 3.70 -5.22
CA ALA A 192 9.45 4.86 -4.98
C ALA A 192 8.92 4.92 -3.53
N GLY A 193 8.81 3.78 -2.85
CA GLY A 193 8.35 3.71 -1.47
C GLY A 193 9.39 4.16 -0.46
N THR A 194 8.95 4.82 0.60
CA THR A 194 9.80 5.14 1.76
C THR A 194 10.04 3.89 2.60
N ALA A 195 11.29 3.65 3.00
CA ALA A 195 11.63 2.47 3.79
C ALA A 195 11.20 2.65 5.25
N TYR A 196 10.36 1.75 5.77
CA TYR A 196 9.92 1.78 7.18
C TYR A 196 11.06 1.82 8.20
N ALA A 197 12.22 1.23 7.86
CA ALA A 197 13.41 1.29 8.71
C ALA A 197 13.90 2.72 8.99
N ILE A 198 13.58 3.69 8.11
CA ILE A 198 13.91 5.10 8.31
C ILE A 198 13.18 5.68 9.52
N ASP A 199 11.95 5.22 9.82
CA ASP A 199 11.19 5.70 10.97
C ASP A 199 11.93 5.42 12.28
N VAL A 200 12.55 4.25 12.41
CA VAL A 200 13.36 3.88 13.58
C VAL A 200 14.54 4.84 13.75
N ILE A 201 15.25 5.14 12.66
CA ILE A 201 16.40 6.06 12.66
C ILE A 201 15.94 7.48 13.03
N THR A 202 14.85 7.94 12.43
CA THR A 202 14.30 9.27 12.66
C THR A 202 13.79 9.43 14.08
N ILE A 203 13.10 8.43 14.62
CA ILE A 203 12.61 8.45 16.01
C ILE A 203 13.79 8.54 16.99
N GLN A 204 14.83 7.73 16.78
CA GLN A 204 16.04 7.78 17.62
C GLN A 204 16.73 9.15 17.58
N ARG A 205 16.79 9.78 16.41
CA ARG A 205 17.42 11.09 16.25
C ARG A 205 16.57 12.23 16.81
N LEU A 206 15.26 12.22 16.56
CA LEU A 206 14.37 13.34 16.88
C LEU A 206 13.90 13.31 18.34
N PHE A 207 13.47 12.13 18.83
CA PHE A 207 12.88 11.97 20.17
C PHE A 207 13.92 11.55 21.22
N TYR A 208 14.84 10.65 20.88
CA TYR A 208 15.87 10.18 21.80
C TYR A 208 17.19 10.94 21.73
N LYS A 209 17.29 11.94 20.83
CA LYS A 209 18.48 12.80 20.62
C LYS A 209 19.79 12.04 20.44
N ARG A 210 19.71 10.79 19.94
CA ARG A 210 20.87 9.93 19.70
C ARG A 210 21.28 9.99 18.23
N THR A 211 22.54 10.28 17.97
CA THR A 211 23.10 10.18 16.63
C THR A 211 23.55 8.74 16.38
N ILE A 212 23.00 8.14 15.33
CA ILE A 212 23.46 6.84 14.82
C ILE A 212 24.49 7.14 13.73
N ASN A 213 25.56 6.35 13.66
CA ASN A 213 26.49 6.43 12.54
C ASN A 213 25.73 6.14 11.22
N THR A 214 25.88 7.02 10.24
CA THR A 214 25.22 6.91 8.92
C THR A 214 25.48 5.54 8.27
N ALA A 215 26.68 4.98 8.39
CA ALA A 215 27.00 3.67 7.82
C ALA A 215 26.16 2.55 8.43
N ILE A 216 25.97 2.57 9.75
CA ILE A 216 25.11 1.61 10.46
C ILE A 216 23.66 1.79 10.03
N GLY A 217 23.20 3.04 9.88
CA GLY A 217 21.87 3.35 9.36
C GLY A 217 21.64 2.78 7.95
N ILE A 218 22.60 2.94 7.04
CA ILE A 218 22.51 2.40 5.68
C ILE A 218 22.44 0.86 5.70
N ILE A 219 23.31 0.20 6.46
CA ILE A 219 23.32 -1.26 6.58
C ILE A 219 22.00 -1.77 7.18
N PHE A 220 21.47 -1.07 8.19
CA PHE A 220 20.19 -1.40 8.82
C PHE A 220 19.04 -1.32 7.81
N VAL A 221 18.96 -0.24 7.03
CA VAL A 221 17.95 -0.10 5.97
C VAL A 221 18.12 -1.19 4.92
N ILE A 222 19.32 -1.43 4.40
CA ILE A 222 19.57 -2.48 3.39
C ILE A 222 19.15 -3.86 3.90
N THR A 223 19.52 -4.21 5.13
CA THR A 223 19.18 -5.52 5.72
C THR A 223 17.68 -5.71 5.84
N SER A 224 16.96 -4.66 6.26
CA SER A 224 15.49 -4.69 6.34
C SER A 224 14.83 -4.88 4.97
N GLN A 225 15.34 -4.22 3.93
CA GLN A 225 14.80 -4.34 2.58
C GLN A 225 15.09 -5.72 1.98
N VAL A 226 16.30 -6.26 2.16
CA VAL A 226 16.67 -7.60 1.67
C VAL A 226 15.80 -8.68 2.33
N LEU A 227 15.52 -8.55 3.63
CA LEU A 227 14.61 -9.45 4.33
C LEU A 227 13.20 -9.40 3.73
N GLY A 228 12.69 -8.19 3.47
CA GLY A 228 11.38 -7.99 2.83
C GLY A 228 11.29 -8.62 1.44
N TYR A 229 12.28 -8.36 0.58
CA TYR A 229 12.33 -8.96 -0.77
C TYR A 229 12.50 -10.48 -0.73
N GLY A 230 13.23 -11.01 0.25
CA GLY A 230 13.34 -12.45 0.50
C GLY A 230 11.99 -13.10 0.81
N MET A 231 11.22 -12.51 1.73
CA MET A 231 9.87 -13.00 2.06
C MET A 231 8.90 -12.87 0.88
N ALA A 232 8.95 -11.76 0.14
CA ALA A 232 8.13 -11.58 -1.07
C ALA A 232 8.41 -12.67 -2.12
N GLY A 233 9.66 -13.09 -2.28
CA GLY A 233 10.04 -14.19 -3.16
C GLY A 233 9.37 -15.51 -2.78
N ILE A 234 9.30 -15.83 -1.48
CA ILE A 234 8.63 -17.05 -0.97
C ILE A 234 7.11 -16.96 -1.20
N MET A 235 6.51 -15.79 -0.95
CA MET A 235 5.06 -15.58 -1.09
C MET A 235 4.58 -15.46 -2.54
N ARG A 236 5.48 -15.30 -3.51
CA ARG A 236 5.14 -15.21 -4.95
C ARG A 236 4.27 -16.37 -5.43
N LYS A 237 4.50 -17.59 -4.90
CA LYS A 237 3.71 -18.78 -5.23
C LYS A 237 2.23 -18.64 -4.89
N PHE A 238 1.91 -17.87 -3.85
CA PHE A 238 0.55 -17.69 -3.35
C PHE A 238 -0.07 -16.37 -3.83
N LEU A 239 0.73 -15.33 -4.03
CA LEU A 239 0.25 -13.97 -4.32
C LEU A 239 0.36 -13.55 -5.79
N VAL A 240 1.09 -14.28 -6.63
CA VAL A 240 1.36 -13.87 -8.02
C VAL A 240 1.00 -14.94 -9.04
N TRP A 241 1.36 -16.21 -8.81
CA TRP A 241 1.08 -17.27 -9.77
C TRP A 241 -0.39 -17.68 -9.90
N PRO A 242 -1.23 -17.67 -8.83
CA PRO A 242 -2.63 -18.02 -8.98
C PRO A 242 -3.37 -16.98 -9.83
N ALA A 243 -4.06 -17.43 -10.88
CA ALA A 243 -4.80 -16.56 -11.81
C ALA A 243 -5.93 -15.77 -11.14
N ALA A 244 -6.45 -16.24 -10.01
CA ALA A 244 -7.47 -15.55 -9.22
C ALA A 244 -6.93 -14.32 -8.47
N MET A 245 -5.60 -14.17 -8.34
CA MET A 245 -4.98 -13.08 -7.59
C MET A 245 -4.69 -11.89 -8.51
N ILE A 246 -5.64 -10.95 -8.54
CA ILE A 246 -5.56 -9.76 -9.38
C ILE A 246 -5.04 -8.57 -8.56
N TRP A 247 -4.17 -7.77 -9.19
CA TRP A 247 -3.65 -6.52 -8.63
C TRP A 247 -4.15 -5.34 -9.47
N PRO A 248 -5.31 -4.73 -9.14
CA PRO A 248 -5.90 -3.64 -9.92
C PRO A 248 -4.95 -2.46 -10.14
N ALA A 249 -4.12 -2.14 -9.14
CA ALA A 249 -3.05 -1.14 -9.23
C ALA A 249 -2.11 -1.35 -10.41
N ASN A 250 -1.80 -2.61 -10.74
CA ASN A 250 -0.88 -2.96 -11.80
C ASN A 250 -1.55 -2.91 -13.18
N LEU A 251 -2.87 -3.15 -13.25
CA LEU A 251 -3.63 -3.09 -14.51
C LEU A 251 -3.59 -1.70 -15.14
N VAL A 252 -3.56 -0.64 -14.33
CA VAL A 252 -3.42 0.74 -14.82
C VAL A 252 -2.07 0.95 -15.52
N ASN A 253 -0.99 0.38 -14.96
CA ASN A 253 0.33 0.44 -15.61
C ASN A 253 0.33 -0.36 -16.92
N CYS A 254 -0.30 -1.54 -16.95
CA CYS A 254 -0.45 -2.38 -18.15
C CYS A 254 -1.21 -1.65 -19.27
N ALA A 255 -2.36 -1.04 -18.93
CA ALA A 255 -3.17 -0.26 -19.85
C ALA A 255 -2.38 0.91 -20.45
N LEU A 256 -1.56 1.57 -19.63
CA LEU A 256 -0.71 2.68 -20.06
C LEU A 256 0.44 2.19 -20.96
N PHE A 257 1.07 1.05 -20.68
CA PHE A 257 2.09 0.47 -21.57
C PHE A 257 1.51 0.19 -22.96
N ARG A 258 0.33 -0.43 -23.01
CA ARG A 258 -0.39 -0.71 -24.25
C ARG A 258 -0.69 0.59 -25.00
N THR A 259 -1.21 1.60 -24.31
CA THR A 259 -1.55 2.88 -24.94
C THR A 259 -0.32 3.63 -25.47
N LEU A 260 0.83 3.56 -24.80
CA LEU A 260 2.05 4.25 -25.21
C LEU A 260 2.83 3.55 -26.33
N HIS A 261 2.69 2.23 -26.47
CA HIS A 261 3.48 1.46 -27.44
C HIS A 261 2.65 0.89 -28.61
N ASN A 262 1.31 0.83 -28.51
CA ASN A 262 0.44 0.31 -29.58
C ASN A 262 -0.12 1.37 -30.54
N ASP A 263 0.65 2.43 -30.86
CA ASP A 263 0.27 3.41 -31.90
C ASP A 263 0.10 2.79 -33.32
N LYS A 264 0.37 1.49 -33.51
CA LYS A 264 0.30 0.79 -34.80
C LYS A 264 -0.70 -0.37 -34.89
N ASP A 265 -1.39 -0.72 -33.80
CA ASP A 265 -2.43 -1.76 -33.82
C ASP A 265 -3.83 -1.19 -34.15
N ASN A 266 -3.88 -0.04 -34.85
CA ASN A 266 -5.07 0.47 -35.52
C ASN A 266 -5.36 -0.34 -36.81
N GLY A 267 -5.29 -1.66 -36.73
CA GLY A 267 -5.63 -2.58 -37.81
C GLY A 267 -6.96 -3.31 -37.58
N ASP A 268 -7.52 -3.27 -36.37
CA ASP A 268 -8.73 -4.04 -36.03
C ASP A 268 -9.83 -3.24 -35.32
N ASP A 269 -9.65 -1.92 -35.16
CA ASP A 269 -10.69 -1.02 -34.63
C ASP A 269 -11.65 -0.58 -35.75
N ASN A 270 -12.29 -1.56 -36.41
CA ASN A 270 -13.50 -1.33 -37.20
C ASN A 270 -14.74 -1.10 -36.32
N GLU A 271 -14.59 -1.11 -35.00
CA GLU A 271 -15.64 -0.71 -34.08
C GLU A 271 -15.54 0.78 -33.80
N LYS A 272 -16.47 1.53 -34.38
CA LYS A 272 -16.62 2.99 -34.27
C LYS A 272 -16.59 3.44 -32.80
N SER A 273 -15.41 3.80 -32.30
CA SER A 273 -15.27 4.52 -31.04
C SER A 273 -16.22 5.72 -31.07
N ARG A 274 -17.22 5.74 -30.17
CA ARG A 274 -18.17 6.87 -30.00
C ARG A 274 -17.46 8.20 -29.73
N TRP A 275 -16.18 8.16 -29.34
CA TRP A 275 -15.39 9.31 -28.97
C TRP A 275 -14.38 9.64 -30.08
N LYS A 276 -14.50 10.86 -30.64
CA LYS A 276 -13.63 11.39 -31.70
C LYS A 276 -12.25 11.85 -31.21
N MET A 277 -12.01 11.88 -29.89
CA MET A 277 -10.78 12.40 -29.31
C MET A 277 -9.76 11.28 -29.07
N SER A 278 -8.53 11.47 -29.54
CA SER A 278 -7.41 10.57 -29.22
C SER A 278 -7.17 10.51 -27.71
N ARG A 279 -6.81 9.32 -27.20
CA ARG A 279 -6.54 9.06 -25.77
C ARG A 279 -5.49 10.02 -25.19
N LEU A 280 -4.46 10.35 -25.98
CA LEU A 280 -3.39 11.25 -25.58
C LEU A 280 -3.88 12.72 -25.51
N LYS A 281 -4.79 13.14 -26.40
CA LYS A 281 -5.42 14.48 -26.31
C LYS A 281 -6.30 14.61 -25.07
N PHE A 282 -7.08 13.56 -24.75
CA PHE A 282 -7.86 13.51 -23.51
C PHE A 282 -6.95 13.63 -22.27
N PHE A 283 -5.85 12.87 -22.25
CA PHE A 283 -4.87 12.93 -21.17
C PHE A 283 -4.34 14.35 -20.93
N PHE A 284 -3.92 15.06 -21.97
CA PHE A 284 -3.39 16.42 -21.82
C PHE A 284 -4.46 17.43 -21.38
N LEU A 285 -5.71 17.27 -21.83
CA LEU A 285 -6.82 18.11 -21.38
C LEU A 285 -7.11 17.89 -19.89
N ALA A 286 -7.20 16.63 -19.45
CA ALA A 286 -7.40 16.26 -18.06
C ALA A 286 -6.21 16.71 -17.18
N PHE A 287 -4.98 16.57 -17.68
CA PHE A 287 -3.77 17.06 -17.03
C PHE A 287 -3.81 18.57 -16.82
N LEU A 288 -4.19 19.34 -17.85
CA LEU A 288 -4.29 20.80 -17.74
C LEU A 288 -5.39 21.21 -16.76
N PHE A 289 -6.55 20.55 -16.82
CA PHE A 289 -7.63 20.79 -15.86
C PHE A 289 -7.18 20.52 -14.42
N GLN A 290 -6.56 19.36 -14.16
CA GLN A 290 -6.06 19.01 -12.83
C GLN A 290 -4.94 19.95 -12.37
N PHE A 291 -4.04 20.35 -13.29
CA PHE A 291 -2.99 21.31 -13.00
C PHE A 291 -3.56 22.65 -12.55
N LEU A 292 -4.58 23.17 -13.24
CA LEU A 292 -5.26 24.40 -12.86
C LEU A 292 -6.06 24.23 -11.57
N TRP A 293 -6.78 23.12 -11.41
CA TRP A 293 -7.57 22.82 -10.22
C TRP A 293 -6.70 22.76 -8.98
N TYR A 294 -5.50 22.20 -9.05
CA TYR A 294 -4.60 22.08 -7.89
C TYR A 294 -4.30 23.44 -7.19
N TRP A 295 -4.23 24.53 -7.94
CA TRP A 295 -4.00 25.87 -7.37
C TRP A 295 -5.20 26.38 -6.56
N PHE A 296 -6.41 25.90 -6.84
CA PHE A 296 -7.62 26.36 -6.16
C PHE A 296 -7.65 25.95 -4.69
N PRO A 297 -7.72 24.65 -4.32
CA PRO A 297 -7.71 24.25 -2.91
C PRO A 297 -6.31 24.43 -2.29
N GLY A 298 -5.23 24.48 -3.08
CA GLY A 298 -3.87 24.59 -2.54
C GLY A 298 -3.43 26.02 -2.21
N TYR A 299 -3.93 27.04 -2.90
CA TYR A 299 -3.44 28.42 -2.76
C TYR A 299 -4.53 29.49 -2.82
N ILE A 300 -5.44 29.43 -3.79
CA ILE A 300 -6.42 30.50 -4.04
C ILE A 300 -7.53 30.49 -2.98
N PHE A 301 -8.07 29.31 -2.67
CA PHE A 301 -9.14 29.16 -1.68
C PHE A 301 -8.94 27.88 -0.83
N PRO A 302 -8.05 27.94 0.18
CA PRO A 302 -7.68 26.78 1.01
C PRO A 302 -8.83 26.12 1.77
N VAL A 303 -9.94 26.83 1.98
CA VAL A 303 -11.14 26.28 2.61
C VAL A 303 -11.74 25.12 1.80
N LEU A 304 -11.49 25.06 0.48
CA LEU A 304 -11.91 23.93 -0.36
C LEU A 304 -11.11 22.66 -0.10
N SER A 305 -9.92 22.75 0.50
CA SER A 305 -9.13 21.57 0.84
C SER A 305 -9.89 20.72 1.85
N LEU A 306 -10.37 21.29 2.95
CA LEU A 306 -11.23 20.58 3.91
C LEU A 306 -12.33 21.49 4.46
N PHE A 307 -13.55 21.21 4.02
CA PHE A 307 -14.74 22.00 4.30
C PHE A 307 -15.68 21.25 5.27
N SER A 308 -15.53 21.53 6.57
CA SER A 308 -16.43 21.07 7.63
C SER A 308 -17.66 21.97 7.74
N TRP A 309 -18.57 21.87 6.77
CA TRP A 309 -19.75 22.75 6.70
C TRP A 309 -20.64 22.68 7.95
N ILE A 310 -20.74 21.51 8.60
CA ILE A 310 -21.52 21.35 9.84
C ILE A 310 -20.94 22.19 10.99
N CYS A 311 -19.61 22.26 11.14
CA CYS A 311 -18.97 23.11 12.14
C CYS A 311 -19.33 24.59 11.97
N MET A 312 -19.53 25.06 10.73
CA MET A 312 -19.88 26.46 10.47
C MET A 312 -21.27 26.85 10.97
N ILE A 313 -22.20 25.89 11.08
CA ILE A 313 -23.57 26.16 11.56
C ILE A 313 -23.52 26.65 13.02
N LYS A 314 -22.65 26.05 13.84
CA LYS A 314 -22.48 26.44 15.24
C LYS A 314 -21.00 26.33 15.66
N PRO A 315 -20.17 27.35 15.38
CA PRO A 315 -18.72 27.27 15.57
C PRO A 315 -18.29 27.15 17.04
N ASN A 316 -19.11 27.65 17.98
CA ASN A 316 -18.80 27.64 19.41
C ASN A 316 -19.20 26.33 20.12
N ASN A 317 -19.68 25.32 19.39
CA ASN A 317 -20.09 24.05 19.99
C ASN A 317 -18.94 23.03 19.97
N VAL A 318 -18.41 22.71 21.16
CA VAL A 318 -17.30 21.77 21.33
C VAL A 318 -17.63 20.38 20.80
N ILE A 319 -18.85 19.88 21.05
CA ILE A 319 -19.28 18.54 20.58
C ILE A 319 -19.30 18.51 19.05
N LEU A 320 -19.82 19.57 18.43
CA LEU A 320 -19.87 19.66 16.98
C LEU A 320 -18.47 19.71 16.35
N SER A 321 -17.57 20.47 16.98
CA SER A 321 -16.16 20.54 16.58
C SER A 321 -15.44 19.20 16.74
N GLN A 322 -15.75 18.43 17.79
CA GLN A 322 -15.17 17.10 18.01
C GLN A 322 -15.64 16.07 16.97
N LEU A 323 -16.91 16.13 16.57
CA LEU A 323 -17.49 15.17 15.63
C LEU A 323 -17.18 15.50 14.16
N THR A 324 -17.22 16.78 13.80
CA THR A 324 -17.22 17.20 12.38
C THR A 324 -16.03 18.07 11.98
N GLY A 325 -15.22 18.51 12.96
CA GLY A 325 -14.09 19.40 12.72
C GLY A 325 -12.85 18.69 12.19
N ILE A 326 -11.90 19.50 11.73
CA ILE A 326 -10.61 19.07 11.14
C ILE A 326 -9.76 18.27 12.14
N ASN A 327 -9.75 18.71 13.41
CA ASN A 327 -9.09 18.01 14.51
C ASN A 327 -10.04 17.04 15.24
N GLY A 328 -11.17 16.72 14.59
CA GLY A 328 -12.20 15.82 15.08
C GLY A 328 -12.34 14.60 14.18
N LEU A 329 -13.50 13.96 14.20
CA LEU A 329 -13.77 12.72 13.46
C LEU A 329 -14.14 12.92 11.98
N GLY A 330 -14.20 14.17 11.52
CA GLY A 330 -14.47 14.50 10.10
C GLY A 330 -15.84 14.07 9.60
N ILE A 331 -16.84 13.89 10.48
CA ILE A 331 -18.18 13.49 10.04
C ILE A 331 -18.77 14.59 9.14
N GLY A 332 -19.06 14.23 7.88
CA GLY A 332 -19.67 15.12 6.90
C GLY A 332 -18.75 16.24 6.39
N SER A 333 -17.43 16.17 6.63
CA SER A 333 -16.48 17.09 6.00
C SER A 333 -16.32 16.76 4.52
N ILE A 334 -16.25 17.79 3.68
CA ILE A 334 -16.06 17.66 2.25
C ILE A 334 -14.63 18.09 1.93
N GLU A 335 -13.88 17.23 1.25
CA GLU A 335 -12.50 17.51 0.84
C GLU A 335 -12.44 17.54 -0.69
N LEU A 336 -12.06 18.68 -1.26
CA LEU A 336 -11.96 18.85 -2.73
C LEU A 336 -10.50 18.92 -3.20
N ASP A 337 -9.54 18.76 -2.28
CA ASP A 337 -8.14 18.56 -2.62
C ASP A 337 -7.87 17.07 -2.90
N TRP A 338 -7.62 16.77 -4.18
CA TRP A 338 -7.26 15.43 -4.61
C TRP A 338 -6.01 14.89 -3.90
N ASN A 339 -5.03 15.75 -3.62
CA ASN A 339 -3.80 15.31 -2.97
C ASN A 339 -4.07 14.82 -1.55
N ALA A 340 -4.84 15.57 -0.77
CA ALA A 340 -5.20 15.18 0.58
C ALA A 340 -6.01 13.87 0.63
N TRP A 341 -6.90 13.64 -0.34
CA TRP A 341 -7.61 12.36 -0.50
C TRP A 341 -6.64 11.17 -0.70
N VAL A 342 -5.71 11.30 -1.65
CA VAL A 342 -4.85 10.18 -2.04
C VAL A 342 -3.64 9.99 -1.13
N SER A 343 -3.30 10.97 -0.27
CA SER A 343 -2.16 10.91 0.65
C SER A 343 -2.16 9.69 1.58
N PHE A 344 -3.35 9.17 1.95
CA PHE A 344 -3.48 8.08 2.93
C PHE A 344 -4.12 6.81 2.37
N LEU A 345 -5.19 6.93 1.57
CA LEU A 345 -5.93 5.79 1.03
C LEU A 345 -5.52 5.40 -0.39
N GLY A 346 -4.61 6.17 -1.01
CA GLY A 346 -4.25 6.01 -2.41
C GLY A 346 -5.36 6.45 -3.36
N SER A 347 -5.24 6.10 -4.65
CA SER A 347 -6.22 6.52 -5.65
C SER A 347 -7.47 5.63 -5.60
N PRO A 348 -8.66 6.19 -5.31
CA PRO A 348 -9.89 5.41 -5.30
C PRO A 348 -10.26 4.89 -6.70
N ILE A 349 -9.83 5.55 -7.77
CA ILE A 349 -10.14 5.15 -9.15
C ILE A 349 -9.63 3.73 -9.45
N VAL A 350 -8.55 3.33 -8.78
CA VAL A 350 -7.87 2.06 -9.04
C VAL A 350 -8.31 0.97 -8.06
N VAL A 351 -8.81 1.37 -6.89
CA VAL A 351 -9.30 0.45 -5.87
C VAL A 351 -10.74 0.07 -6.22
N PRO A 352 -11.06 -1.23 -6.31
CA PRO A 352 -12.41 -1.61 -6.67
C PRO A 352 -13.47 -1.29 -5.62
N PHE A 353 -14.72 -1.12 -6.07
CA PHE A 353 -15.81 -0.60 -5.24
C PHE A 353 -16.07 -1.42 -3.97
N TRP A 354 -16.09 -2.75 -4.04
CA TRP A 354 -16.34 -3.57 -2.84
C TRP A 354 -15.26 -3.34 -1.78
N ALA A 355 -13.99 -3.17 -2.17
CA ALA A 355 -12.89 -2.93 -1.25
C ALA A 355 -13.01 -1.55 -0.62
N GLN A 356 -13.42 -0.54 -1.39
CA GLN A 356 -13.71 0.80 -0.87
C GLN A 356 -14.84 0.77 0.17
N VAL A 357 -15.94 0.06 -0.11
CA VAL A 357 -17.06 -0.08 0.82
C VAL A 357 -16.61 -0.77 2.10
N ASN A 358 -15.78 -1.81 2.02
CA ASN A 358 -15.24 -2.49 3.21
C ASN A 358 -14.39 -1.54 4.07
N ILE A 359 -13.50 -0.74 3.46
CA ILE A 359 -12.71 0.28 4.17
C ILE A 359 -13.62 1.32 4.81
N LEU A 360 -14.63 1.80 4.08
CA LEU A 360 -15.59 2.79 4.57
C LEU A 360 -16.38 2.24 5.77
N VAL A 361 -16.89 1.02 5.70
CA VAL A 361 -17.63 0.39 6.80
C VAL A 361 -16.72 0.25 8.02
N GLY A 362 -15.48 -0.23 7.85
CA GLY A 362 -14.51 -0.31 8.93
C GLY A 362 -14.23 1.05 9.57
N PHE A 363 -14.07 2.09 8.76
CA PHE A 363 -13.88 3.46 9.22
C PHE A 363 -15.10 3.99 9.99
N VAL A 364 -16.32 3.81 9.46
CA VAL A 364 -17.56 4.23 10.14
C VAL A 364 -17.71 3.54 11.50
N VAL A 365 -17.47 2.23 11.56
CA VAL A 365 -17.59 1.47 12.81
C VAL A 365 -16.57 1.91 13.85
N LEU A 366 -15.29 2.05 13.47
CA LEU A 366 -14.24 2.41 14.41
C LEU A 366 -14.28 3.91 14.77
N ALA A 367 -14.23 4.79 13.77
CA ALA A 367 -14.10 6.22 13.97
C ALA A 367 -15.42 6.91 14.32
N TRP A 368 -16.56 6.50 13.75
CA TRP A 368 -17.83 7.21 13.96
C TRP A 368 -18.75 6.56 14.99
N ILE A 369 -18.51 5.31 15.37
CA ILE A 369 -19.31 4.61 16.39
C ILE A 369 -18.47 4.35 17.65
N ILE A 370 -17.40 3.54 17.54
CA ILE A 370 -16.63 3.08 18.70
C ILE A 370 -15.87 4.23 19.38
N ALA A 371 -15.19 5.10 18.62
CA ALA A 371 -14.44 6.22 19.20
C ALA A 371 -15.36 7.20 19.98
N PRO A 372 -16.47 7.71 19.42
CA PRO A 372 -17.46 8.48 20.18
C PRO A 372 -18.04 7.73 21.38
N ALA A 373 -18.41 6.45 21.21
CA ALA A 373 -18.98 5.67 22.30
C ALA A 373 -18.02 5.57 23.48
N THR A 374 -16.73 5.29 23.21
CA THR A 374 -15.66 5.22 24.22
C THR A 374 -15.43 6.58 24.88
N TYR A 375 -15.37 7.65 24.09
CA TYR A 375 -15.15 9.01 24.57
C TYR A 375 -16.29 9.52 25.45
N TYR A 376 -17.53 9.43 24.97
CA TYR A 376 -18.70 9.97 25.68
C TYR A 376 -19.14 9.10 26.87
N SER A 377 -18.84 7.79 26.86
CA SER A 377 -19.00 6.91 28.03
C SER A 377 -17.88 7.09 29.07
N ASN A 378 -16.87 7.92 28.79
CA ASN A 378 -15.68 8.11 29.62
C ASN A 378 -14.95 6.79 29.93
N LEU A 379 -14.98 5.83 28.99
CA LEU A 379 -14.24 4.60 29.14
C LEU A 379 -12.74 4.93 29.21
N TRP A 380 -12.06 4.39 30.21
CA TRP A 380 -10.63 4.64 30.49
C TRP A 380 -10.24 6.11 30.70
N ASN A 381 -11.11 6.93 31.28
CA ASN A 381 -10.87 8.37 31.52
C ASN A 381 -10.60 9.17 30.23
N SER A 382 -11.13 8.70 29.11
CA SER A 382 -10.93 9.32 27.79
C SER A 382 -11.45 10.76 27.68
N LYS A 383 -12.41 11.21 28.51
CA LYS A 383 -12.88 12.61 28.48
C LYS A 383 -11.85 13.63 28.92
N ALA A 384 -10.84 13.21 29.68
CA ALA A 384 -9.72 14.09 30.05
C ALA A 384 -8.76 14.35 28.87
N LEU A 385 -8.91 13.59 27.79
CA LEU A 385 -8.05 13.62 26.61
C LEU A 385 -8.77 14.27 25.43
N PRO A 386 -8.05 14.73 24.39
CA PRO A 386 -8.67 15.05 23.11
C PRO A 386 -9.27 13.79 22.47
N ILE A 387 -10.33 13.94 21.66
CA ILE A 387 -10.98 12.80 21.00
C ILE A 387 -10.07 12.16 19.94
N VAL A 388 -9.29 12.99 19.23
CA VAL A 388 -8.29 12.57 18.24
C VAL A 388 -6.95 13.20 18.59
N SER A 389 -5.89 12.40 18.73
CA SER A 389 -4.52 12.90 18.79
C SER A 389 -3.51 11.79 18.53
N VAL A 390 -2.44 12.14 17.83
CA VAL A 390 -1.25 11.27 17.67
C VAL A 390 -0.29 11.34 18.86
N ARG A 391 -0.57 12.22 19.84
CA ARG A 391 0.30 12.46 20.99
C ARG A 391 -0.10 11.58 22.18
N VAL A 392 0.88 11.35 23.06
CA VAL A 392 0.70 10.57 24.29
C VAL A 392 0.51 11.52 25.47
N PHE A 393 -0.41 11.16 26.38
CA PHE A 393 -0.82 12.01 27.50
C PHE A 393 -0.62 11.34 28.87
N THR A 394 -0.60 12.15 29.92
CA THR A 394 -0.78 11.72 31.31
C THR A 394 -2.27 11.56 31.63
N ALA A 395 -2.60 10.99 32.80
CA ALA A 395 -3.98 10.84 33.25
C ALA A 395 -4.75 12.18 33.31
N ASP A 396 -4.03 13.27 33.57
CA ASP A 396 -4.58 14.62 33.72
C ASP A 396 -4.73 15.36 32.38
N GLY A 397 -4.40 14.72 31.25
CA GLY A 397 -4.51 15.31 29.90
C GLY A 397 -3.32 16.19 29.47
N TYR A 398 -2.24 16.22 30.24
CA TYR A 398 -1.00 16.90 29.84
C TYR A 398 -0.15 16.01 28.92
N LEU A 399 0.69 16.62 28.09
CA LEU A 399 1.60 15.89 27.23
C LEU A 399 2.62 15.09 28.05
N TYR A 400 2.75 13.81 27.73
CA TYR A 400 3.63 12.91 28.46
C TYR A 400 5.10 13.21 28.16
N ASN A 401 5.86 13.62 29.17
CA ASN A 401 7.29 13.87 29.00
C ASN A 401 8.09 12.56 29.08
N ILE A 402 8.49 12.04 27.93
CA ILE A 402 9.26 10.79 27.82
C ILE A 402 10.62 10.91 28.54
N SER A 403 11.27 12.07 28.49
CA SER A 403 12.59 12.27 29.12
C SER A 403 12.55 12.23 30.65
N ALA A 404 11.39 12.49 31.27
CA ALA A 404 11.23 12.44 32.73
C ALA A 404 11.28 11.01 33.29
N VAL A 405 11.05 10.02 32.44
CA VAL A 405 10.88 8.61 32.82
C VAL A 405 12.06 7.74 32.35
N LEU A 406 12.97 8.31 31.58
CA LEU A 406 14.17 7.66 31.09
C LEU A 406 15.39 8.06 31.93
N ASN A 407 16.23 7.07 32.26
CA ASN A 407 17.55 7.32 32.82
C ASN A 407 18.51 7.90 31.76
N SER A 408 19.67 8.38 32.20
CA SER A 408 20.76 8.87 31.32
C SER A 408 21.18 7.85 30.25
N ASN A 409 20.99 6.56 30.52
CA ASN A 409 21.25 5.46 29.58
C ASN A 409 20.05 5.11 28.66
N LEU A 410 19.01 5.95 28.60
CA LEU A 410 17.75 5.73 27.87
C LEU A 410 17.03 4.43 28.23
N ARG A 411 17.31 3.90 29.43
CA ARG A 411 16.56 2.80 30.04
C ARG A 411 15.41 3.34 30.85
N LEU A 412 14.31 2.60 30.91
CA LEU A 412 13.17 2.93 31.75
C LEU A 412 13.64 3.03 33.21
N ASN A 413 13.37 4.16 33.84
CA ASN A 413 13.51 4.30 35.27
C ASN A 413 12.20 3.88 35.94
N GLU A 414 12.17 2.69 36.54
CA GLU A 414 10.94 2.15 37.12
C GLU A 414 10.40 3.00 38.27
N THR A 415 11.24 3.63 39.08
CA THR A 415 10.78 4.48 40.19
C THR A 415 10.20 5.78 39.67
N ALA A 416 10.87 6.43 38.71
CA ALA A 416 10.34 7.61 38.05
C ALA A 416 9.05 7.30 37.27
N TYR A 417 8.96 6.14 36.62
CA TYR A 417 7.75 5.69 35.92
C TYR A 417 6.56 5.50 36.89
N LYS A 418 6.79 4.83 38.02
CA LYS A 418 5.76 4.65 39.04
C LYS A 418 5.27 5.97 39.63
N GLN A 419 6.15 6.98 39.73
CA GLN A 419 5.79 8.32 40.20
C GLN A 419 5.09 9.16 39.13
N TYR A 420 5.54 9.06 37.88
CA TYR A 420 5.02 9.87 36.76
C TYR A 420 3.71 9.30 36.18
N GLY A 421 3.47 8.01 36.36
CA GLY A 421 2.23 7.34 35.99
C GLY A 421 2.26 6.70 34.59
N ILE A 422 1.19 5.96 34.30
CA ILE A 422 1.03 5.27 33.01
C ILE A 422 0.73 6.26 31.87
N ARG A 423 1.05 5.85 30.65
CA ARG A 423 0.77 6.60 29.43
C ARG A 423 -0.67 6.37 28.97
N TYR A 424 -1.33 7.43 28.56
CA TYR A 424 -2.68 7.40 28.01
C TYR A 424 -2.67 7.76 26.53
N LEU A 425 -3.55 7.09 25.78
CA LEU A 425 -3.82 7.33 24.37
C LEU A 425 -5.26 7.80 24.22
N THR A 426 -5.54 8.55 23.15
CA THR A 426 -6.89 9.02 22.85
C THR A 426 -7.80 7.87 22.42
N ALA A 427 -9.11 8.12 22.41
CA ALA A 427 -10.12 7.09 22.13
C ALA A 427 -10.15 6.61 20.67
N GLN A 428 -9.58 7.36 19.72
CA GLN A 428 -9.48 7.00 18.29
C GLN A 428 -8.24 6.18 17.96
#